data_AF-A0A963Y111-F1
#
_entry.id   AF-A0A963Y111-F1
#
_cell.length_a   1.000
_cell.length_b   1.000
_cell.length_c   1.000
_cell.angle_alpha   90.00
_cell.angle_beta   90.00
_cell.angle_gamma   90.00
#
_symmetry.space_group_name_H-M   'P 1'
#
loop_
_entity.id
_entity.type
_entity.pdbx_description
1 polymer ?
#
loop_
_entity_poly.entity_id
_entity_poly.type
_entity_poly.pdbx_seq_one_letter_code
_entity_poly.pdbx_strand_id
1 'polypeptide(L)'
;MYGTWHDASPNAFLSRAAQYAESYRSDGRALSPMASVGELRDQFCRPLGDRGQSGDAVIEALIGAAEPGLVGNTDPNFYAWVMGGSNLVGVA
;
A
#
# COMPACT_ATOMS: atom_id res chain seq x y z
N MET A 1 -9.41 11.07 -32.83
CA MET A 1 -8.56 12.04 -32.10
C MET A 1 -7.95 11.29 -30.93
N TYR A 2 -6.75 10.72 -31.10
CA TYR A 2 -6.10 9.90 -30.08
C TYR A 2 -5.35 10.82 -29.11
N GLY A 3 -5.85 10.94 -27.88
CA GLY A 3 -5.19 11.69 -26.82
C GLY A 3 -3.88 11.01 -26.42
N THR A 4 -2.81 11.78 -26.42
CA THR A 4 -1.47 11.37 -26.02
C THR A 4 -1.40 11.21 -24.50
N TRP A 5 -1.28 9.96 -24.03
CA TRP A 5 -1.12 9.58 -22.62
C TRP A 5 0.31 9.81 -22.08
N HIS A 6 0.91 10.98 -22.30
CA HIS A 6 2.28 11.24 -21.83
C HIS A 6 2.35 12.54 -21.02
N ASP A 7 2.16 12.42 -19.71
CA ASP A 7 2.72 13.39 -18.74
C ASP A 7 3.03 12.78 -17.35
N ALA A 8 3.14 11.45 -17.26
CA ALA A 8 3.67 10.80 -16.07
C ALA A 8 4.75 9.80 -16.52
N SER A 9 5.87 9.74 -15.79
CA SER A 9 6.87 8.70 -15.98
C SER A 9 6.13 7.35 -16.03
N PRO A 10 6.38 6.47 -17.03
CA PRO A 10 5.61 5.22 -17.19
C PRO A 10 5.65 4.31 -15.96
N ASN A 11 6.52 4.61 -14.99
CA ASN A 11 6.70 3.88 -13.74
C ASN A 11 6.53 4.76 -12.49
N ALA A 12 5.88 5.93 -12.57
CA ALA A 12 5.72 6.85 -11.42
C ALA A 12 5.09 6.16 -10.20
N PHE A 13 4.15 5.24 -10.43
CA PHE A 13 3.50 4.44 -9.41
C PHE A 13 4.47 3.51 -8.66
N LEU A 14 5.55 3.04 -9.29
CA LEU A 14 6.60 2.27 -8.61
C LEU A 14 7.35 3.14 -7.61
N SER A 15 7.72 4.36 -8.01
CA SER A 15 8.36 5.33 -7.13
C SER A 15 7.43 5.71 -5.97
N ARG A 16 6.13 5.85 -6.23
CA ARG A 16 5.15 6.13 -5.18
C ARG A 16 5.01 4.98 -4.18
N ALA A 17 4.93 3.74 -4.66
CA ALA A 17 4.90 2.56 -3.80
C ALA A 17 6.17 2.46 -2.93
N ALA A 18 7.34 2.73 -3.51
CA ALA A 18 8.61 2.76 -2.78
C ALA A 18 8.61 3.83 -1.68
N GLN A 19 8.21 5.07 -2.00
CA GLN A 19 8.10 6.16 -1.02
C GLN A 19 7.14 5.83 0.13
N TYR A 20 6.00 5.21 -0.19
CA TYR A 20 5.06 4.75 0.83
C TYR A 20 5.69 3.68 1.73
N ALA A 21 6.37 2.69 1.16
CA ALA A 21 7.04 1.63 1.92
C ALA A 21 8.16 2.16 2.82
N GLU A 22 8.92 3.16 2.37
CA GLU A 22 9.93 3.87 3.18
C GLU A 22 9.27 4.58 4.37
N SER A 23 8.22 5.36 4.11
CA SER A 23 7.47 6.09 5.15
C SER A 23 6.80 5.15 6.16
N TYR A 24 6.28 4.01 5.68
CA TYR A 24 5.67 2.98 6.53
C TYR A 24 6.67 2.40 7.53
N ARG A 25 7.95 2.31 7.16
CA ARG A 25 9.02 1.73 7.98
C ARG A 25 9.73 2.75 8.89
N SER A 26 9.71 4.04 8.54
CA SER A 26 10.35 5.09 9.35
C SER A 26 9.52 5.50 10.56
N ASP A 27 8.20 5.41 10.44
CA ASP A 27 7.27 5.92 11.44
C ASP A 27 6.78 4.79 12.36
N GLY A 28 6.59 5.08 13.65
CA GLY A 28 5.95 4.15 14.57
C GLY A 28 4.48 3.93 14.16
N ARG A 29 4.06 2.67 13.99
CA ARG A 29 2.71 2.29 13.55
C ARG A 29 2.01 1.43 14.60
N ALA A 30 0.69 1.28 14.45
CA ALA A 30 -0.07 0.38 15.29
C ALA A 30 0.42 -1.08 15.10
N LEU A 31 0.74 -1.76 16.21
CA LEU A 31 1.15 -3.17 16.20
C LEU A 31 -0.02 -4.13 15.99
N SER A 32 -1.24 -3.61 15.83
CA SER A 32 -2.46 -4.37 15.61
C SER A 32 -3.31 -3.64 14.57
N PRO A 33 -4.09 -4.37 13.75
CA PRO A 33 -4.95 -3.75 12.77
C PRO A 33 -6.03 -2.92 13.47
N MET A 34 -6.40 -1.80 12.85
CA MET A 34 -7.40 -0.86 13.35
C MET A 34 -8.78 -1.06 12.72
N ALA A 35 -8.89 -1.92 11.70
CA ALA A 35 -10.16 -2.29 11.07
C ALA A 35 -10.42 -3.80 11.17
N SER A 36 -11.71 -4.14 11.22
CA SER A 36 -12.21 -5.50 11.11
C SER A 36 -12.11 -6.05 9.69
N VAL A 37 -12.18 -7.37 9.56
CA VAL A 37 -12.23 -8.05 8.25
C VAL A 37 -13.41 -7.57 7.39
N GLY A 38 -14.55 -7.25 8.01
CA GLY A 38 -15.71 -6.72 7.30
C GLY A 38 -15.42 -5.37 6.67
N GLU A 39 -14.89 -4.43 7.45
CA GLU A 39 -14.52 -3.10 6.97
C GLU A 39 -13.47 -3.16 5.86
N LEU A 40 -12.47 -4.03 5.98
CA LEU A 40 -11.48 -4.21 4.90
C LEU A 40 -12.12 -4.77 3.62
N ARG A 41 -13.04 -5.73 3.73
CA ARG A 41 -13.78 -6.25 2.57
C ARG A 41 -14.61 -5.15 1.90
N ASP A 42 -15.25 -4.28 2.66
CA ASP A 42 -16.03 -3.17 2.11
C ASP A 42 -15.16 -2.14 1.37
N GLN A 43 -13.87 -2.05 1.71
CA GLN A 43 -12.90 -1.21 1.01
C GLN A 43 -12.34 -1.89 -0.25
N PHE A 44 -11.97 -3.17 -0.17
CA PHE A 44 -11.31 -3.89 -1.28
C PHE A 44 -12.28 -4.51 -2.29
N CYS A 45 -13.41 -5.06 -1.84
CA CYS A 45 -14.33 -5.83 -2.68
C CYS A 45 -15.39 -4.94 -3.34
N ARG A 46 -14.96 -3.77 -3.83
CA ARG A 46 -15.83 -2.84 -4.57
C ARG A 46 -15.90 -3.23 -6.04
N PRO A 47 -17.03 -2.96 -6.72
CA PRO A 47 -17.12 -3.14 -8.16
C PRO A 47 -16.02 -2.35 -8.89
N LEU A 48 -15.43 -2.96 -9.92
CA LEU A 48 -14.52 -2.24 -10.82
C LEU A 48 -15.32 -1.29 -11.71
N GLY A 49 -14.76 -0.11 -11.98
CA GLY A 49 -15.36 0.85 -12.90
C GLY A 49 -15.24 0.42 -14.36
N ASP A 50 -16.10 0.96 -15.22
CA ASP A 50 -16.14 0.64 -16.65
C ASP A 50 -14.91 1.12 -17.45
N ARG A 51 -14.05 1.93 -16.82
CA ARG A 51 -12.85 2.53 -17.44
C ARG A 51 -11.63 2.27 -16.58
N GLY A 52 -10.49 2.06 -17.25
CA GLY A 52 -9.20 1.95 -16.59
C GLY A 52 -8.83 3.22 -15.81
N GLN A 53 -8.08 3.02 -14.72
CA GLN A 53 -7.54 4.09 -13.88
C GLN A 53 -6.03 4.23 -14.12
N SER A 54 -5.47 5.40 -13.82
CA SER A 54 -4.01 5.58 -13.81
C SER A 54 -3.37 4.73 -12.72
N GLY A 55 -2.12 4.29 -12.94
CA GLY A 55 -1.38 3.49 -11.95
C GLY A 55 -1.29 4.19 -10.59
N ASP A 56 -1.06 5.51 -10.58
CA ASP A 56 -0.98 6.29 -9.33
C ASP A 56 -2.32 6.28 -8.57
N ALA A 57 -3.45 6.44 -9.27
CA ALA A 57 -4.77 6.38 -8.65
C ALA A 57 -5.06 5.00 -8.05
N VAL A 58 -4.62 3.94 -8.72
CA VAL A 58 -4.72 2.57 -8.20
C VAL A 58 -3.87 2.39 -6.94
N ILE A 59 -2.60 2.85 -6.95
CA ILE A 59 -1.72 2.75 -5.77
C ILE A 59 -2.29 3.53 -4.58
N GLU A 60 -2.77 4.76 -4.76
CA GLU A 60 -3.38 5.52 -3.66
C GLU A 60 -4.63 4.83 -3.09
N ALA A 61 -5.49 4.29 -3.98
CA ALA A 61 -6.68 3.56 -3.54
C ALA A 61 -6.32 2.30 -2.75
N LEU A 62 -5.30 1.55 -3.18
CA LEU A 62 -4.81 0.37 -2.48
C LEU A 62 -4.18 0.72 -1.13
N ILE A 63 -3.37 1.78 -1.06
CA ILE A 63 -2.79 2.27 0.20
C ILE A 63 -3.92 2.61 1.18
N GLY A 64 -4.90 3.40 0.76
CA GLY A 64 -6.00 3.82 1.63
C GLY A 64 -6.87 2.65 2.11
N ALA A 65 -7.13 1.66 1.25
CA ALA A 65 -7.88 0.46 1.62
C ALA A 65 -7.09 -0.47 2.56
N ALA A 66 -5.78 -0.55 2.38
CA ALA A 66 -4.90 -1.43 3.17
C ALA A 66 -4.58 -0.86 4.55
N GLU A 67 -4.30 0.44 4.65
CA GLU A 67 -3.76 1.09 5.87
C GLU A 67 -4.43 0.64 7.18
N PRO A 68 -5.78 0.62 7.30
CA PRO A 68 -6.43 0.25 8.54
C PRO A 68 -6.22 -1.21 8.94
N GLY A 69 -5.88 -2.08 7.99
CA GLY A 69 -5.65 -3.50 8.18
C GLY A 69 -4.17 -3.89 8.31
N LEU A 70 -3.25 -2.95 8.11
CA LEU A 70 -1.83 -3.23 8.20
C LEU A 70 -1.40 -3.42 9.67
N VAL A 71 -0.47 -4.34 9.86
CA VAL A 71 0.17 -4.61 11.15
C VAL A 71 1.58 -4.05 11.08
N GLY A 72 1.99 -3.29 12.10
CA GLY A 72 3.35 -2.78 12.27
C GLY A 72 4.41 -3.87 12.52
N ASN A 73 4.47 -4.90 11.69
CA ASN A 73 5.38 -6.04 11.83
C ASN A 73 6.84 -5.71 11.44
N THR A 74 7.09 -4.50 10.96
CA THR A 74 8.43 -3.94 10.71
C THR A 74 8.95 -3.13 11.90
N ASP A 75 8.13 -2.90 12.94
CA ASP A 75 8.50 -2.17 14.13
C ASP A 75 9.43 -3.01 15.03
N PRO A 76 10.50 -2.43 15.62
CA PRO A 76 11.41 -3.16 16.51
C PRO A 76 10.74 -3.71 17.77
N ASN A 77 9.53 -3.25 18.12
CA ASN A 77 8.75 -3.72 19.26
C ASN A 77 7.71 -4.79 18.89
N PHE A 78 7.68 -5.28 17.65
CA PHE A 78 6.80 -6.35 17.24
C PHE A 78 7.40 -7.73 17.56
N TYR A 79 6.86 -8.42 18.57
CA TYR A 79 7.39 -9.71 19.05
C TYR A 79 6.49 -10.93 18.76
N ALA A 80 5.49 -10.80 17.89
CA ALA A 80 4.57 -11.89 17.60
C ALA A 80 5.12 -12.84 16.52
N TRP A 81 4.80 -14.14 16.67
CA TRP A 81 5.12 -15.22 15.73
C TRP A 81 6.63 -15.35 15.41
N VAL A 82 6.96 -15.96 14.27
CA VAL A 82 8.34 -16.04 13.75
C VAL A 82 8.65 -14.73 13.04
N MET A 83 9.32 -13.83 13.77
CA MET A 83 10.00 -12.58 13.35
C MET A 83 9.62 -12.05 11.95
N GLY A 84 8.77 -11.01 11.91
CA GLY A 84 8.42 -10.25 10.72
C GLY A 84 9.47 -9.20 10.32
N GLY A 85 9.27 -8.56 9.16
CA GLY A 85 10.11 -7.48 8.67
C GLY A 85 11.31 -7.95 7.84
N SER A 86 11.16 -7.98 6.51
CA SER A 86 12.26 -8.25 5.59
C SER A 86 13.40 -7.22 5.74
N ASN A 87 14.65 -7.67 5.61
CA ASN A 87 15.77 -6.75 5.38
C ASN A 87 15.52 -5.93 4.11
N LEU A 88 15.81 -4.62 4.12
CA LEU A 88 15.55 -3.73 2.97
C LEU A 88 16.23 -4.20 1.68
N VAL A 89 17.42 -4.79 1.77
CA VAL A 89 18.14 -5.35 0.61
C VAL A 89 17.37 -6.54 0.00
N GLY A 90 16.62 -7.29 0.81
CA GLY A 90 15.80 -8.40 0.33
C GLY A 90 14.43 -7.99 -0.25
N VAL A 91 14.08 -6.71 -0.21
CA VAL A 91 12.84 -6.15 -0.79
C VAL A 91 13.10 -5.49 -2.15
N ALA A 92 14.35 -5.07 -2.40
CA ALA A 92 14.78 -4.35 -3.61
C ALA A 92 14.91 -5.25 -4.85
#